data_AF-A0A7Y5RI26-F1
#
_entry.id   AF-A0A7Y5RI26-F1
#
_cell.length_a   1.000
_cell.length_b   1.000
_cell.length_c   1.000
_cell.angle_alpha   90.00
_cell.angle_beta   90.00
_cell.angle_gamma   90.00
#
_symmetry.space_group_name_H-M   'P 1'
#
loop_
_entity.id
_entity.type
_entity.pdbx_description
1 polymer ?
#
loop_
_entity_poly.entity_id
_entity_poly.type
_entity_poly.pdbx_seq_one_letter_code
_entity_poly.pdbx_strand_id
1 'polypeptide(L)'
;KERLEHLAAELKATMPKVEFHARAFSEADQVIAPGTLDGILADFGVSSLQLDTPHRGFSFRHDGPLDMRMNPNVGVSAEQVVNQIDENELADLIYEFGEERSSRRIARAIVRARPITTTGELARVVAAAAPAMKGEKIHPATKTFQALRIYVNDELGEIRSLLGSAPSLLKPGGRLAVISFHSLEDRLVKDDFRERSRKGEYEVLTKKPVTATEDEMERNPRARSAKLRVAEKK
;
A
#
# COMPACT_ATOMS: atom_id res chain seq x y z
N LYS A 1 -15.19 -2.26 13.34
CA LYS A 1 -15.88 -2.29 14.66
C LYS A 1 -17.04 -3.30 14.62
N GLU A 2 -18.03 -3.11 13.75
CA GLU A 2 -19.17 -4.04 13.57
C GLU A 2 -18.75 -5.52 13.36
N ARG A 3 -17.77 -5.79 12.49
CA ARG A 3 -17.26 -7.16 12.28
C ARG A 3 -16.67 -7.80 13.55
N LEU A 4 -16.09 -7.00 14.46
CA LEU A 4 -15.53 -7.49 15.72
C LEU A 4 -16.59 -7.69 16.78
N GLU A 5 -17.65 -6.89 16.77
CA GLU A 5 -18.81 -7.10 17.62
C GLU A 5 -19.49 -8.43 17.26
N HIS A 6 -19.60 -8.73 15.96
CA HIS A 6 -20.06 -10.03 15.49
C HIS A 6 -19.12 -11.17 15.92
N LEU A 7 -17.81 -11.00 15.75
CA LEU A 7 -16.82 -12.00 16.19
C LEU A 7 -16.83 -12.22 17.70
N ALA A 8 -17.02 -11.17 18.48
CA ALA A 8 -17.11 -11.25 19.94
C ALA A 8 -18.36 -12.03 20.39
N ALA A 9 -19.47 -11.87 19.66
CA ALA A 9 -20.68 -12.66 19.90
C ALA A 9 -20.48 -14.15 19.57
N GLU A 10 -19.69 -14.46 18.54
CA GLU A 10 -19.35 -15.82 18.12
C GLU A 10 -18.36 -16.50 19.08
N LEU A 11 -17.24 -15.83 19.39
CA LEU A 11 -16.14 -16.38 20.19
C LEU A 11 -16.38 -16.29 21.70
N LYS A 12 -17.22 -15.36 22.17
CA LYS A 12 -17.58 -15.18 23.58
C LYS A 12 -16.33 -15.17 24.50
N ALA A 13 -16.18 -16.18 25.35
CA ALA A 13 -15.11 -16.27 26.34
C ALA A 13 -13.71 -16.50 25.74
N THR A 14 -13.60 -16.93 24.48
CA THR A 14 -12.31 -17.11 23.79
C THR A 14 -11.90 -15.90 22.96
N MET A 15 -12.71 -14.83 22.97
CA MET A 15 -12.40 -13.62 22.23
C MET A 15 -11.11 -12.99 22.78
N PRO A 16 -10.09 -12.75 21.94
CA PRO A 16 -8.90 -12.05 22.39
C PRO A 16 -9.25 -10.61 22.79
N LYS A 17 -8.48 -10.06 23.74
CA LYS A 17 -8.53 -8.61 24.02
C LYS A 17 -7.97 -7.87 22.80
N VAL A 18 -8.75 -6.96 22.24
CA VAL A 18 -8.34 -6.16 21.06
C VAL A 18 -8.40 -4.68 21.43
N GLU A 19 -7.30 -3.98 21.21
CA GLU A 19 -7.18 -2.54 21.41
C GLU A 19 -6.98 -1.85 20.06
N PHE A 20 -7.72 -0.76 19.81
CA PHE A 20 -7.65 0.00 18.57
C PHE A 20 -6.95 1.33 18.78
N HIS A 21 -5.90 1.57 18.00
CA HIS A 21 -5.20 2.84 17.96
C HIS A 21 -5.32 3.41 16.56
N ALA A 22 -6.06 4.53 16.41
CA ALA A 22 -6.16 5.26 15.16
C ALA A 22 -4.91 6.12 14.97
N ARG A 23 -3.80 5.48 14.59
CA ARG A 23 -2.46 6.06 14.43
C ARG A 23 -1.80 5.50 13.18
N ALA A 24 -0.86 6.25 12.62
CA ALA A 24 -0.02 5.80 11.53
C ALA A 24 1.00 4.75 12.02
N PHE A 25 1.62 4.01 11.10
CA PHE A 25 2.63 3.02 11.49
C PHE A 25 3.91 3.67 11.98
N SER A 26 4.20 4.88 11.49
CA SER A 26 5.29 5.72 11.99
C SER A 26 5.14 6.14 13.46
N GLU A 27 3.95 6.01 14.04
CA GLU A 27 3.67 6.35 15.44
C GLU A 27 3.60 5.11 16.35
N ALA A 28 3.90 3.92 15.83
CA ALA A 28 3.72 2.66 16.57
C ALA A 28 4.54 2.60 17.88
N ASP A 29 5.75 3.15 17.89
CA ASP A 29 6.64 3.19 19.05
C ASP A 29 6.20 4.18 20.14
N GLN A 30 5.28 5.10 19.84
CA GLN A 30 4.67 6.01 20.81
C GLN A 30 3.55 5.33 21.61
N VAL A 31 2.98 4.26 21.05
CA VAL A 31 1.80 3.58 21.59
C VAL A 31 2.16 2.23 22.18
N ILE A 32 3.16 1.56 21.62
CA ILE A 32 3.57 0.21 21.99
C ILE A 32 4.91 0.29 22.73
N ALA A 33 4.94 -0.22 23.95
CA ALA A 33 6.17 -0.29 24.72
C ALA A 33 7.21 -1.22 24.04
N PRO A 34 8.51 -0.88 24.06
CA PRO A 34 9.56 -1.70 23.47
C PRO A 34 9.60 -3.13 24.02
N GLY A 35 9.91 -4.10 23.17
CA GLY A 35 10.10 -5.51 23.55
C GLY A 35 8.84 -6.19 24.11
N THR A 36 7.64 -5.71 23.77
CA THR A 36 6.39 -6.28 24.30
C THR A 36 5.67 -7.20 23.32
N LEU A 37 5.97 -7.12 22.02
CA LEU A 37 5.25 -7.85 20.99
C LEU A 37 5.87 -9.21 20.70
N ASP A 38 5.05 -10.25 20.68
CA ASP A 38 5.43 -11.60 20.18
C ASP A 38 5.38 -11.67 18.65
N GLY A 39 4.62 -10.78 18.01
CA GLY A 39 4.59 -10.68 16.56
C GLY A 39 3.98 -9.37 16.06
N ILE A 40 4.36 -9.01 14.84
CA ILE A 40 3.81 -7.91 14.06
C ILE A 40 3.35 -8.49 12.73
N LEU A 41 2.09 -8.22 12.38
CA LEU A 41 1.55 -8.48 11.04
C LEU A 41 1.26 -7.14 10.38
N ALA A 42 1.87 -6.90 9.22
CA ALA A 42 1.63 -5.72 8.42
C ALA A 42 1.10 -6.13 7.04
N ASP A 43 -0.12 -5.71 6.73
CA ASP A 43 -0.77 -5.92 5.43
C ASP A 43 -0.85 -4.57 4.71
N PHE A 44 0.04 -4.36 3.74
CA PHE A 44 0.19 -3.06 3.08
C PHE A 44 -0.87 -2.81 2.00
N GLY A 45 -0.92 -1.58 1.50
CA GLY A 45 -1.86 -1.18 0.47
C GLY A 45 -3.24 -0.81 1.00
N VAL A 46 -4.25 -1.03 0.17
CA VAL A 46 -5.61 -0.53 0.41
C VAL A 46 -6.58 -1.63 0.83
N SER A 47 -7.42 -1.31 1.80
CA SER A 47 -8.53 -2.15 2.18
C SER A 47 -9.56 -2.30 1.04
N SER A 48 -10.24 -3.45 1.02
CA SER A 48 -11.40 -3.68 0.16
C SER A 48 -12.43 -2.55 0.25
N LEU A 49 -12.74 -2.11 1.48
CA LEU A 49 -13.69 -1.03 1.71
C LEU A 49 -13.28 0.26 0.98
N GLN A 50 -12.00 0.63 0.97
CA GLN A 50 -11.52 1.82 0.27
C GLN A 50 -11.64 1.69 -1.25
N LEU A 51 -11.39 0.50 -1.81
CA LEU A 51 -11.52 0.24 -3.25
C LEU A 51 -12.99 0.16 -3.71
N ASP A 52 -13.86 -0.38 -2.86
CA ASP A 52 -15.27 -0.65 -3.16
C ASP A 52 -16.16 0.57 -2.87
N THR A 53 -15.59 1.64 -2.31
CA THR A 53 -16.28 2.89 -1.99
C THR A 53 -15.92 4.00 -3.00
N PRO A 54 -16.75 4.27 -4.02
CA PRO A 54 -16.38 5.16 -5.12
C PRO A 54 -16.01 6.58 -4.68
N HIS A 55 -16.68 7.12 -3.64
CA HIS A 55 -16.43 8.47 -3.14
C HIS A 55 -15.03 8.66 -2.53
N ARG A 56 -14.28 7.59 -2.28
CA ARG A 56 -12.90 7.64 -1.76
C ARG A 56 -11.85 7.80 -2.88
N GLY A 57 -12.21 7.57 -4.14
CA GLY A 57 -11.34 7.84 -5.29
C GLY A 57 -10.16 6.86 -5.51
N PHE A 58 -10.09 5.72 -4.80
CA PHE A 58 -8.97 4.77 -4.93
C PHE A 58 -9.03 3.90 -6.20
N SER A 59 -10.16 3.89 -6.90
CA SER A 59 -10.43 3.00 -8.03
C SER A 59 -11.10 3.77 -9.15
N PHE A 60 -10.81 3.37 -10.38
CA PHE A 60 -11.49 3.84 -11.59
C PHE A 60 -12.51 2.82 -12.12
N ARG A 61 -12.77 1.73 -11.37
CA ARG A 61 -13.84 0.77 -11.73
C ARG A 61 -15.23 1.40 -11.65
N HIS A 62 -15.41 2.27 -10.66
CA HIS A 62 -16.56 3.13 -10.49
C HIS A 62 -16.05 4.56 -10.42
N ASP A 63 -16.68 5.45 -11.18
CA ASP A 63 -16.29 6.85 -11.20
C ASP A 63 -16.58 7.52 -9.84
N GLY A 64 -15.74 8.47 -9.47
CA GLY A 64 -15.84 9.17 -8.19
C GLY A 64 -14.82 10.31 -8.07
N PRO A 65 -14.88 11.11 -6.99
CA PRO A 65 -13.94 12.20 -6.74
C PRO A 65 -12.50 11.69 -6.69
N LEU A 66 -11.58 12.47 -7.25
CA LEU A 66 -10.16 12.12 -7.26
C LEU A 66 -9.50 12.45 -5.90
N ASP A 67 -9.82 11.69 -4.85
CA ASP A 67 -9.29 11.94 -3.50
C ASP A 67 -8.05 11.09 -3.17
N MET A 68 -8.21 9.76 -3.07
CA MET A 68 -7.16 8.78 -2.72
C MET A 68 -6.51 8.93 -1.34
N ARG A 69 -6.95 9.83 -0.46
CA ARG A 69 -6.42 9.89 0.91
C ARG A 69 -6.97 8.77 1.77
N MET A 70 -6.10 8.08 2.50
CA MET A 70 -6.47 7.08 3.50
C MET A 70 -7.08 7.75 4.74
N ASN A 71 -6.53 8.90 5.14
CA ASN A 71 -7.15 9.81 6.10
C ASN A 71 -7.67 11.06 5.37
N PRO A 72 -9.01 11.22 5.19
CA PRO A 72 -9.56 12.32 4.42
C PRO A 72 -9.38 13.70 5.07
N ASN A 73 -8.95 13.74 6.35
CA ASN A 73 -8.83 14.99 7.11
C ASN A 73 -7.43 15.62 7.03
N VAL A 74 -6.45 14.94 6.43
CA VAL A 74 -5.04 15.37 6.44
C VAL A 74 -4.43 15.14 5.06
N GLY A 75 -3.46 15.99 4.69
CA GLY A 75 -2.68 15.82 3.47
C GLY A 75 -3.35 16.36 2.21
N VAL A 76 -2.66 16.18 1.08
CA VAL A 76 -3.08 16.63 -0.25
C VAL A 76 -3.87 15.54 -0.96
N SER A 77 -4.98 15.88 -1.61
CA SER A 77 -5.75 14.92 -2.41
C SER A 77 -5.08 14.65 -3.76
N ALA A 78 -5.40 13.51 -4.38
CA ALA A 78 -4.94 13.20 -5.73
C ALA A 78 -5.38 14.27 -6.75
N GLU A 79 -6.54 14.88 -6.58
CA GLU A 79 -7.03 16.02 -7.37
C GLU A 79 -6.06 17.21 -7.27
N GLN A 80 -5.65 17.58 -6.05
CA GLN A 80 -4.69 18.65 -5.85
C GLN A 80 -3.34 18.31 -6.49
N VAL A 81 -2.87 17.08 -6.30
CA VAL A 81 -1.62 16.57 -6.90
C VAL A 81 -1.66 16.69 -8.42
N VAL A 82 -2.69 16.17 -9.10
CA VAL A 82 -2.74 16.19 -10.57
C VAL A 82 -2.96 17.59 -11.14
N ASN A 83 -3.61 18.50 -10.41
CA ASN A 83 -3.95 19.84 -10.91
C ASN A 83 -2.91 20.91 -10.56
N GLN A 84 -2.11 20.74 -9.51
CA GLN A 84 -1.25 21.80 -8.96
C GLN A 84 0.26 21.53 -9.10
N ILE A 85 0.70 20.27 -9.10
CA ILE A 85 2.12 19.92 -9.20
C ILE A 85 2.68 20.22 -10.60
N ASP A 86 3.97 20.53 -10.72
CA ASP A 86 4.62 20.79 -12.00
C ASP A 86 4.69 19.53 -12.90
N GLU A 87 4.73 19.70 -14.23
CA GLU A 87 4.75 18.58 -15.19
C GLU A 87 5.91 17.60 -14.92
N ASN A 88 7.10 18.14 -14.62
CA ASN A 88 8.29 17.32 -14.38
C ASN A 88 8.18 16.53 -13.08
N GLU A 89 7.75 17.18 -11.99
CA GLU A 89 7.53 16.52 -10.70
C GLU A 89 6.46 15.43 -10.80
N LEU A 90 5.36 15.69 -11.53
CA LEU A 90 4.33 14.69 -11.79
C LEU A 90 4.88 13.51 -12.63
N ALA A 91 5.75 13.78 -13.60
CA ALA A 91 6.40 12.73 -14.39
C ALA A 91 7.35 11.88 -13.54
N ASP A 92 8.11 12.49 -12.64
CA ASP A 92 9.05 11.80 -11.76
C ASP A 92 8.29 10.94 -10.74
N LEU A 93 7.22 11.48 -10.14
CA LEU A 93 6.30 10.74 -9.26
C LEU A 93 5.72 9.49 -9.96
N ILE A 94 5.19 9.64 -11.17
CA ILE A 94 4.61 8.52 -11.94
C ILE A 94 5.68 7.49 -12.31
N TYR A 95 6.90 7.95 -12.61
CA TYR A 95 8.01 7.06 -12.93
C TYR A 95 8.43 6.24 -11.71
N GLU A 96 8.70 6.91 -10.59
CA GLU A 96 9.24 6.31 -9.38
C GLU A 96 8.24 5.36 -8.73
N PHE A 97 7.03 5.84 -8.44
CA PHE A 97 6.05 5.07 -7.66
C PHE A 97 5.17 4.17 -8.52
N GLY A 98 5.02 4.49 -9.81
CA GLY A 98 4.26 3.68 -10.77
C GLY A 98 5.10 2.67 -11.55
N GLU A 99 6.43 2.79 -11.54
CA GLU A 99 7.34 2.07 -12.44
C GLU A 99 6.85 2.18 -13.91
N GLU A 100 6.42 3.38 -14.33
CA GLU A 100 5.81 3.65 -15.64
C GLU A 100 6.76 4.42 -16.57
N ARG A 101 7.17 3.79 -17.67
CA ARG A 101 8.15 4.35 -18.62
C ARG A 101 7.57 5.49 -19.47
N SER A 102 6.25 5.49 -19.69
CA SER A 102 5.53 6.56 -20.37
C SER A 102 5.25 7.76 -19.47
N SER A 103 5.84 7.84 -18.27
CA SER A 103 5.52 8.86 -17.26
C SER A 103 5.50 10.28 -17.79
N ARG A 104 6.53 10.70 -18.55
CA ARG A 104 6.60 12.03 -19.17
C ARG A 104 5.45 12.33 -20.12
N ARG A 105 5.04 11.33 -20.91
CA ARG A 105 3.90 11.46 -21.84
C ARG A 105 2.57 11.53 -21.09
N ILE A 106 2.43 10.73 -20.04
CA ILE A 106 1.24 10.72 -19.18
C ILE A 106 1.12 12.05 -18.43
N ALA A 107 2.20 12.52 -17.79
CA ALA A 107 2.23 13.80 -17.07
C ALA A 107 1.83 14.97 -17.98
N ARG A 108 2.42 15.05 -19.18
CA ARG A 108 2.03 16.07 -20.18
C ARG A 108 0.54 16.00 -20.53
N ALA A 109 0.00 14.80 -20.71
CA ALA A 109 -1.42 14.64 -21.03
C ALA A 109 -2.31 15.07 -19.85
N ILE A 110 -1.93 14.75 -18.62
CA ILE A 110 -2.60 15.20 -17.40
C ILE A 110 -2.59 16.72 -17.32
N VAL A 111 -1.42 17.37 -17.47
CA VAL A 111 -1.30 18.83 -17.42
C VAL A 111 -2.16 19.51 -18.48
N ARG A 112 -2.19 18.99 -19.71
CA ARG A 112 -3.03 19.52 -20.80
C ARG A 112 -4.53 19.36 -20.55
N ALA A 113 -4.92 18.35 -19.78
CA ALA A 113 -6.32 18.02 -19.51
C ALA A 113 -6.87 18.67 -18.23
N ARG A 114 -6.05 19.46 -17.51
CA ARG A 114 -6.49 20.15 -16.29
C ARG A 114 -7.69 21.08 -16.58
N PRO A 115 -8.65 21.20 -15.63
CA PRO A 115 -8.71 20.48 -14.36
C PRO A 115 -9.26 19.04 -14.52
N ILE A 116 -8.70 18.11 -13.73
CA ILE A 116 -9.20 16.73 -13.60
C ILE A 116 -9.77 16.57 -12.20
N THR A 117 -11.03 16.14 -12.09
CA THR A 117 -11.75 16.09 -10.80
C THR A 117 -12.22 14.69 -10.42
N THR A 118 -12.26 13.78 -11.39
CA THR A 118 -12.77 12.42 -11.17
C THR A 118 -11.76 11.33 -11.56
N THR A 119 -11.93 10.14 -10.97
CA THR A 119 -11.12 8.96 -11.29
C THR A 119 -11.33 8.51 -12.75
N GLY A 120 -12.55 8.60 -13.27
CA GLY A 120 -12.87 8.26 -14.66
C GLY A 120 -12.21 9.19 -15.67
N GLU A 121 -12.17 10.50 -15.39
CA GLU A 121 -11.44 11.47 -16.22
C GLU A 121 -9.95 11.16 -16.28
N LEU A 122 -9.32 10.99 -15.11
CA LEU A 122 -7.90 10.65 -15.04
C LEU A 122 -7.60 9.36 -15.81
N ALA A 123 -8.41 8.31 -15.61
CA ALA A 123 -8.22 7.04 -16.28
C ALA A 123 -8.29 7.16 -17.82
N ARG A 124 -9.23 7.97 -18.34
CA ARG A 124 -9.34 8.24 -19.79
C ARG A 124 -8.13 8.98 -20.33
N VAL A 125 -7.67 10.02 -19.64
CA VAL A 125 -6.48 10.79 -20.03
C VAL A 125 -5.24 9.90 -20.08
N VAL A 126 -5.03 9.09 -19.04
CA VAL A 126 -3.88 8.16 -18.97
C VAL A 126 -3.97 7.11 -20.08
N ALA A 127 -5.14 6.50 -20.30
CA ALA A 127 -5.32 5.47 -21.33
C ALA A 127 -5.11 6.01 -22.75
N ALA A 128 -5.52 7.26 -23.02
CA ALA A 128 -5.25 7.91 -24.30
C ALA A 128 -3.77 8.25 -24.48
N ALA A 129 -3.09 8.65 -23.41
CA ALA A 129 -1.67 9.00 -23.44
C ALA A 129 -0.76 7.79 -23.56
N ALA A 130 -1.08 6.68 -22.88
CA ALA A 130 -0.29 5.47 -22.84
C ALA A 130 -1.21 4.24 -23.00
N PRO A 131 -1.62 3.90 -24.24
CA PRO A 131 -2.48 2.76 -24.48
C PRO A 131 -1.78 1.44 -24.12
N ALA A 132 -2.58 0.45 -23.71
CA ALA A 132 -2.07 -0.87 -23.33
C ALA A 132 -1.27 -1.50 -24.47
N MET A 133 -0.11 -2.05 -24.15
CA MET A 133 0.65 -2.84 -25.13
C MET A 133 -0.06 -4.17 -25.37
N LYS A 134 0.11 -4.73 -26.58
CA LYS A 134 -0.49 -6.02 -26.94
C LYS A 134 -0.05 -7.11 -25.95
N GLY A 135 -1.01 -7.68 -25.23
CA GLY A 135 -0.78 -8.72 -24.22
C GLY A 135 -0.72 -8.23 -22.76
N GLU A 136 -0.83 -6.93 -22.50
CA GLU A 136 -0.95 -6.43 -21.13
C GLU A 136 -2.30 -6.79 -20.51
N LYS A 137 -2.27 -7.41 -19.33
CA LYS A 137 -3.46 -7.82 -18.58
C LYS A 137 -3.97 -6.76 -17.61
N ILE A 138 -3.23 -5.66 -17.43
CA ILE A 138 -3.57 -4.58 -16.50
C ILE A 138 -4.05 -3.36 -17.29
N HIS A 139 -5.03 -2.64 -16.74
CA HIS A 139 -5.47 -1.40 -17.34
C HIS A 139 -4.34 -0.36 -17.30
N PRO A 140 -4.12 0.45 -18.35
CA PRO A 140 -2.98 1.38 -18.39
C PRO A 140 -2.94 2.39 -17.23
N ALA A 141 -4.11 2.82 -16.76
CA ALA A 141 -4.20 3.75 -15.63
C ALA A 141 -3.73 3.15 -14.29
N THR A 142 -3.62 1.82 -14.16
CA THR A 142 -3.34 1.14 -12.87
C THR A 142 -2.06 1.65 -12.22
N LYS A 143 -0.98 1.80 -12.98
CA LYS A 143 0.31 2.27 -12.46
C LYS A 143 0.29 3.74 -12.06
N THR A 144 -0.42 4.58 -12.81
CA THR A 144 -0.58 6.00 -12.46
C THR A 144 -1.40 6.17 -11.20
N PHE A 145 -2.48 5.39 -11.04
CA PHE A 145 -3.28 5.38 -9.81
C PHE A 145 -2.47 4.89 -8.62
N GLN A 146 -1.69 3.82 -8.78
CA GLN A 146 -0.77 3.35 -7.76
C GLN A 146 0.23 4.45 -7.36
N ALA A 147 0.83 5.13 -8.33
CA ALA A 147 1.83 6.16 -8.07
C ALA A 147 1.25 7.34 -7.27
N LEU A 148 0.07 7.84 -7.68
CA LEU A 148 -0.62 8.91 -6.98
C LEU A 148 -1.01 8.49 -5.56
N ARG A 149 -1.51 7.26 -5.39
CA ARG A 149 -1.90 6.73 -4.08
C ARG A 149 -0.72 6.64 -3.11
N ILE A 150 0.40 6.09 -3.59
CA ILE A 150 1.65 5.99 -2.83
C ILE A 150 2.11 7.38 -2.38
N TYR A 151 2.10 8.36 -3.29
CA TYR A 151 2.52 9.72 -2.99
C TYR A 151 1.59 10.42 -2.00
N VAL A 152 0.28 10.38 -2.24
CA VAL A 152 -0.74 11.05 -1.40
C VAL A 152 -0.70 10.57 0.05
N ASN A 153 -0.36 9.30 0.28
CA ASN A 153 -0.39 8.69 1.60
C ASN A 153 1.00 8.43 2.20
N ASP A 154 2.08 8.89 1.55
CA ASP A 154 3.47 8.56 1.90
C ASP A 154 3.66 7.06 2.24
N GLU A 155 3.07 6.17 1.42
CA GLU A 155 2.96 4.74 1.76
C GLU A 155 4.33 4.12 1.99
N LEU A 156 5.33 4.48 1.16
CA LEU A 156 6.68 3.95 1.30
C LEU A 156 7.43 4.55 2.50
N GLY A 157 7.12 5.79 2.90
CA GLY A 157 7.63 6.41 4.12
C GLY A 157 7.11 5.69 5.35
N GLU A 158 5.80 5.44 5.43
CA GLU A 158 5.16 4.69 6.52
C GLU A 158 5.72 3.27 6.67
N ILE A 159 5.93 2.58 5.54
CA ILE A 159 6.55 1.25 5.54
C ILE A 159 7.97 1.31 6.08
N ARG A 160 8.78 2.29 5.66
CA ARG A 160 10.15 2.46 6.16
C ARG A 160 10.16 2.73 7.67
N SER A 161 9.27 3.58 8.15
CA SER A 161 9.14 3.88 9.58
C SER A 161 8.77 2.64 10.39
N LEU A 162 7.81 1.83 9.90
CA LEU A 162 7.45 0.55 10.53
C LEU A 162 8.63 -0.44 10.58
N LEU A 163 9.32 -0.64 9.45
CA LEU A 163 10.49 -1.52 9.38
C LEU A 163 11.64 -1.01 10.27
N GLY A 164 11.76 0.30 10.42
CA GLY A 164 12.69 0.97 11.32
C GLY A 164 12.43 0.63 12.79
N SER A 165 11.18 0.75 13.22
CA SER A 165 10.77 0.58 14.63
C SER A 165 10.51 -0.87 15.04
N ALA A 166 10.08 -1.74 14.12
CA ALA A 166 9.67 -3.12 14.41
C ALA A 166 10.66 -3.94 15.27
N PRO A 167 11.99 -3.92 15.05
CA PRO A 167 12.92 -4.65 15.91
C PRO A 167 12.91 -4.16 17.36
N SER A 168 12.64 -2.87 17.62
CA SER A 168 12.57 -2.37 18.99
C SER A 168 11.31 -2.83 19.73
N LEU A 169 10.22 -3.06 18.99
CA LEU A 169 8.91 -3.43 19.54
C LEU A 169 8.80 -4.94 19.82
N LEU A 170 9.47 -5.77 19.02
CA LEU A 170 9.44 -7.23 19.16
C LEU A 170 10.29 -7.74 20.34
N LYS A 171 9.85 -8.82 20.98
CA LYS A 171 10.69 -9.65 21.87
C LYS A 171 11.73 -10.44 21.06
N PRO A 172 12.85 -10.89 21.66
CA PRO A 172 13.63 -11.98 21.10
C PRO A 172 12.73 -13.20 20.82
N GLY A 173 12.87 -13.80 19.63
CA GLY A 173 11.97 -14.85 19.12
C GLY A 173 10.66 -14.34 18.53
N GLY A 174 10.36 -13.04 18.63
CA GLY A 174 9.16 -12.44 18.06
C GLY A 174 9.23 -12.32 16.53
N ARG A 175 8.09 -12.37 15.84
CA ARG A 175 8.06 -12.44 14.37
C ARG A 175 7.46 -11.21 13.70
N LEU A 176 8.12 -10.74 12.64
CA LEU A 176 7.59 -9.73 11.73
C LEU A 176 7.13 -10.42 10.44
N ALA A 177 5.82 -10.41 10.18
CA ALA A 177 5.20 -10.88 8.95
C ALA A 177 4.66 -9.70 8.16
N VAL A 178 5.07 -9.57 6.90
CA VAL A 178 4.70 -8.44 6.04
C VAL A 178 4.15 -8.93 4.72
N ILE A 179 2.98 -8.43 4.34
CA ILE A 179 2.32 -8.69 3.06
C ILE A 179 2.40 -7.42 2.22
N SER A 180 3.00 -7.54 1.04
CA SER A 180 3.15 -6.46 0.06
C SER A 180 2.40 -6.81 -1.23
N PHE A 181 1.92 -5.80 -1.95
CA PHE A 181 1.12 -5.96 -3.17
C PHE A 181 1.82 -5.44 -4.42
N HIS A 182 2.92 -4.70 -4.27
CA HIS A 182 3.74 -4.29 -5.40
C HIS A 182 5.25 -4.42 -5.13
N SER A 183 6.01 -4.25 -6.21
CA SER A 183 7.48 -4.40 -6.27
C SER A 183 8.22 -3.46 -5.33
N LEU A 184 7.81 -2.20 -5.22
CA LEU A 184 8.47 -1.20 -4.37
C LEU A 184 8.37 -1.58 -2.89
N GLU A 185 7.18 -1.94 -2.40
CA GLU A 185 6.97 -2.43 -1.03
C GLU A 185 7.80 -3.70 -0.75
N ASP A 186 7.66 -4.72 -1.61
CA ASP A 186 8.38 -6.00 -1.49
C ASP A 186 9.91 -5.79 -1.46
N ARG A 187 10.41 -4.82 -2.25
CA ARG A 187 11.83 -4.47 -2.29
C ARG A 187 12.28 -3.86 -0.97
N LEU A 188 11.53 -2.91 -0.38
CA LEU A 188 11.86 -2.32 0.92
C LEU A 188 11.94 -3.36 2.03
N VAL A 189 10.94 -4.24 2.12
CA VAL A 189 10.90 -5.31 3.13
C VAL A 189 12.07 -6.28 2.95
N LYS A 190 12.32 -6.71 1.71
CA LYS A 190 13.42 -7.62 1.39
C LYS A 190 14.77 -7.02 1.76
N ASP A 191 14.99 -5.75 1.44
CA ASP A 191 16.27 -5.09 1.65
C ASP A 191 16.51 -4.84 3.16
N ASP A 192 15.49 -4.41 3.91
CA ASP A 192 15.55 -4.29 5.38
C ASP A 192 15.85 -5.64 6.05
N PHE A 193 15.11 -6.70 5.70
CA PHE A 193 15.32 -8.03 6.28
C PHE A 193 16.74 -8.54 6.01
N ARG A 194 17.25 -8.31 4.80
CA ARG A 194 18.60 -8.69 4.42
C ARG A 194 19.65 -7.91 5.20
N GLU A 195 19.46 -6.60 5.36
CA GLU A 195 20.38 -5.74 6.12
C GLU A 195 20.42 -6.16 7.60
N ARG A 196 19.27 -6.31 8.24
CA ARG A 196 19.16 -6.68 9.65
C ARG A 196 19.64 -8.09 9.92
N SER A 197 19.44 -9.01 8.98
CA SER A 197 20.01 -10.35 9.09
C SER A 197 21.54 -10.34 9.05
N ARG A 198 22.16 -9.47 8.23
CA ARG A 198 23.62 -9.27 8.23
C ARG A 198 24.12 -8.68 9.55
N LYS A 199 23.33 -7.84 10.21
CA LYS A 199 23.62 -7.29 11.54
C LYS A 199 23.37 -8.28 12.68
N GLY A 200 22.80 -9.45 12.38
CA GLY A 200 22.44 -10.46 13.39
C GLY A 200 21.17 -10.14 14.16
N GLU A 201 20.40 -9.12 13.77
CA GLU A 201 19.14 -8.73 14.42
C GLU A 201 17.98 -9.65 14.03
N TYR A 202 17.99 -10.17 12.79
CA TYR A 202 16.93 -11.01 12.23
C TYR A 202 17.42 -12.36 11.71
N GLU A 203 16.58 -13.36 11.85
CA GLU A 203 16.57 -14.58 11.05
C GLU A 203 15.48 -14.50 9.98
N VAL A 204 15.87 -14.49 8.70
CA VAL A 204 14.90 -14.45 7.59
C VAL A 204 14.32 -15.84 7.36
N LEU A 205 13.05 -16.03 7.70
CA LEU A 205 12.35 -17.31 7.57
C LEU A 205 11.90 -17.58 6.13
N THR A 206 11.61 -16.52 5.36
CA THR A 206 11.19 -16.64 3.95
C THR A 206 12.25 -16.11 2.98
N LYS A 207 13.12 -17.00 2.47
CA LYS A 207 14.15 -16.61 1.48
C LYS A 207 13.54 -16.08 0.17
N LYS A 208 12.42 -16.66 -0.25
CA LYS A 208 11.56 -16.17 -1.34
C LYS A 208 10.22 -15.75 -0.74
N PRO A 209 9.54 -14.74 -1.31
CA PRO A 209 8.22 -14.37 -0.82
C PRO A 209 7.25 -15.55 -1.00
N VAL A 210 6.39 -15.77 -0.03
CA VAL A 210 5.27 -16.70 -0.14
C VAL A 210 4.16 -15.98 -0.90
N THR A 211 3.61 -16.62 -1.93
CA THR A 211 2.57 -16.07 -2.81
C THR A 211 1.30 -16.88 -2.71
N ALA A 212 0.18 -16.26 -3.07
CA ALA A 212 -1.11 -16.92 -3.14
C ALA A 212 -1.09 -18.14 -4.07
N THR A 213 -1.87 -19.16 -3.73
CA THR A 213 -2.08 -20.34 -4.59
C THR A 213 -3.03 -20.03 -5.73
N GLU A 214 -3.11 -20.89 -6.74
CA GLU A 214 -4.07 -20.73 -7.85
C GLU A 214 -5.51 -20.68 -7.34
N ASP A 215 -5.90 -21.61 -6.47
CA ASP A 215 -7.23 -21.64 -5.84
C ASP A 215 -7.54 -20.37 -5.04
N GLU A 216 -6.54 -19.75 -4.40
CA GLU A 216 -6.72 -18.49 -3.68
C GLU A 216 -6.90 -17.33 -4.66
N MET A 217 -6.11 -17.28 -5.73
CA MET A 217 -6.21 -16.23 -6.75
C MET A 217 -7.55 -16.27 -7.50
N GLU A 218 -8.13 -17.45 -7.72
CA GLU A 218 -9.46 -17.59 -8.31
C GLU A 218 -10.56 -17.06 -7.38
N ARG A 219 -10.51 -17.41 -6.10
CA ARG A 219 -11.48 -16.96 -5.09
C ARG A 219 -11.30 -15.51 -4.68
N ASN A 220 -10.06 -15.03 -4.70
CA ASN A 220 -9.67 -13.68 -4.34
C ASN A 220 -8.66 -13.13 -5.35
N PRO A 221 -9.13 -12.52 -6.46
CA PRO A 221 -8.25 -11.91 -7.46
C PRO A 221 -7.30 -10.83 -6.91
N ARG A 222 -7.57 -10.26 -5.73
CA ARG A 222 -6.70 -9.27 -5.08
C ARG A 222 -5.42 -9.91 -4.52
N ALA A 223 -5.44 -11.21 -4.20
CA ALA A 223 -4.28 -11.94 -3.70
C ALA A 223 -3.21 -12.20 -4.78
N ARG A 224 -3.53 -11.98 -6.06
CA ARG A 224 -2.62 -12.25 -7.20
C ARG A 224 -1.25 -11.58 -7.09
N SER A 225 -1.19 -10.40 -6.47
CA SER A 225 0.06 -9.63 -6.33
C SER A 225 0.63 -9.69 -4.92
N ALA A 226 -0.04 -10.41 -4.00
CA ALA A 226 0.37 -10.50 -2.61
C ALA A 226 1.66 -11.30 -2.45
N LYS A 227 2.58 -10.77 -1.66
CA LYS A 227 3.87 -11.36 -1.34
C LYS A 227 4.11 -11.24 0.16
N LEU A 228 4.08 -12.38 0.84
CA LEU A 228 4.37 -12.50 2.25
C LEU A 228 5.87 -12.73 2.48
N ARG A 229 6.45 -11.96 3.40
CA ARG A 229 7.79 -12.17 3.96
C ARG A 229 7.73 -12.25 5.47
N VAL A 230 8.55 -13.14 6.05
CA VAL A 230 8.64 -13.32 7.50
C VAL A 230 10.09 -13.33 7.96
N ALA A 231 10.36 -12.58 9.03
CA ALA A 231 11.61 -12.62 9.78
C ALA A 231 11.32 -12.81 11.29
N GLU A 232 12.22 -13.48 11.98
CA GLU A 232 12.21 -13.65 13.43
C GLU A 232 13.30 -12.77 14.05
N LYS A 233 12.98 -12.07 15.13
CA LYS A 233 13.93 -11.26 15.89
C LYS A 233 14.84 -12.17 16.72
N LYS A 234 16.15 -11.92 16.66
CA LYS A 234 17.14 -12.59 17.52
C LYS A 234 17.30 -11.91 18.87
#